data_AF-A0A822D6Q2-F1
#
_entry.id   AF-A0A822D6Q2-F1
#
_cell.length_a   1.000
_cell.length_b   1.000
_cell.length_c   1.000
_cell.angle_alpha   90.00
_cell.angle_beta   90.00
_cell.angle_gamma   90.00
#
_symmetry.space_group_name_H-M   'P 1'
#
loop_
_entity.id
_entity.type
_entity.pdbx_description
1 polymer ?
#
loop_
_entity_poly.entity_id
_entity_poly.type
_entity_poly.pdbx_seq_one_letter_code
_entity_poly.pdbx_strand_id
1 'polypeptide(L)'
;VISDGCEYLKQHTDKFDVIITDSSDPNGPAESLFEESFYSLMKTALKRPYGIICCQGECIWLDLPLIKKLMTISRHLFPSVAYANVSTPTYPCGTLGFIVCSLNENAKLTEPINKKLADELNTKYYTADIHRASFALPAFVRHVCKETKKYIN
;
A
#
# COMPACT_ATOMS: atom_id res chain seq x y z
N VAL A 1 -10.70 -8.81 -17.60
CA VAL A 1 -11.79 -9.44 -16.82
C VAL A 1 -12.69 -8.33 -16.33
N ILE A 2 -14.02 -8.45 -16.43
CA ILE A 2 -14.95 -7.54 -15.77
C ILE A 2 -15.56 -8.32 -14.62
N SER A 3 -15.15 -8.01 -13.39
CA SER A 3 -15.56 -8.72 -12.18
C SER A 3 -15.23 -7.88 -10.94
N ASP A 4 -15.85 -8.23 -9.82
CA ASP A 4 -15.47 -7.71 -8.51
C ASP A 4 -14.05 -8.19 -8.13
N GLY A 5 -13.23 -7.28 -7.60
CA GLY A 5 -11.84 -7.57 -7.26
C GLY A 5 -11.70 -8.63 -6.17
N CYS A 6 -12.59 -8.63 -5.17
CA CYS A 6 -12.58 -9.63 -4.10
C CYS A 6 -12.92 -11.02 -4.67
N GLU A 7 -13.96 -11.12 -5.50
CA GLU A 7 -14.33 -12.38 -6.15
C GLU A 7 -13.23 -12.90 -7.07
N TYR A 8 -12.55 -12.01 -7.79
CA TYR A 8 -11.42 -12.38 -8.62
C TYR A 8 -10.26 -12.93 -7.77
N LEU A 9 -9.92 -12.31 -6.64
CA LEU A 9 -8.83 -12.80 -5.79
C LEU A 9 -9.14 -14.14 -5.12
N LYS A 10 -10.40 -14.42 -4.76
CA LYS A 10 -10.81 -15.73 -4.19
C LYS A 10 -10.48 -16.91 -5.10
N GLN A 11 -10.38 -16.69 -6.41
CA GLN A 11 -10.10 -17.73 -7.40
C GLN A 11 -8.61 -17.96 -7.63
N HIS A 12 -7.73 -17.24 -6.92
CA HIS A 12 -6.30 -17.26 -7.18
C HIS A 12 -5.48 -17.44 -5.89
N THR A 13 -4.45 -18.26 -5.99
CA THR A 13 -3.47 -18.51 -4.92
C THR A 13 -2.10 -18.59 -5.56
N ASP A 14 -1.08 -17.96 -4.96
CA ASP A 14 0.32 -18.01 -5.42
C ASP A 14 0.49 -17.65 -6.91
N LYS A 15 -0.31 -16.68 -7.41
CA LYS A 15 -0.41 -16.36 -8.84
C LYS A 15 0.35 -15.10 -9.23
N PHE A 16 0.30 -14.06 -8.40
CA PHE A 16 0.76 -12.73 -8.77
C PHE A 16 2.05 -12.36 -8.05
N ASP A 17 3.05 -11.88 -8.79
CA ASP A 17 4.24 -11.28 -8.18
C ASP A 17 3.93 -9.92 -7.54
N VAL A 18 3.03 -9.15 -8.17
CA VAL A 18 2.57 -7.84 -7.69
C VAL A 18 1.06 -7.72 -7.85
N ILE A 19 0.39 -7.13 -6.86
CA ILE A 19 -1.02 -6.71 -6.94
C ILE A 19 -1.08 -5.20 -6.66
N ILE A 20 -1.79 -4.45 -7.50
CA ILE A 20 -2.03 -3.02 -7.31
C ILE A 20 -3.54 -2.80 -7.19
N THR A 21 -3.97 -2.18 -6.09
CA THR A 21 -5.36 -1.79 -5.87
C THR A 21 -5.50 -0.30 -6.12
N ASP A 22 -5.91 0.03 -7.34
CA ASP A 22 -6.24 1.39 -7.79
C ASP A 22 -7.75 1.60 -7.67
N SER A 23 -8.21 1.94 -6.46
CA SER A 23 -9.62 2.09 -6.13
C SER A 23 -9.99 3.55 -5.87
N SER A 24 -11.29 3.84 -5.97
CA SER A 24 -11.88 5.06 -5.40
C SER A 24 -11.88 5.01 -3.86
N ASP A 25 -12.25 6.14 -3.25
CA ASP A 25 -12.50 6.30 -1.82
C ASP A 25 -13.43 5.20 -1.26
N PRO A 26 -13.37 4.88 0.06
CA PRO A 26 -14.08 3.78 0.73
C PRO A 26 -15.58 4.02 0.87
N ASN A 27 -16.27 4.25 -0.24
CA ASN A 27 -17.70 4.48 -0.31
C ASN A 27 -18.32 3.54 -1.35
N GLY A 28 -19.51 3.02 -1.04
CA GLY A 28 -20.25 2.13 -1.94
C GLY A 28 -19.46 0.84 -2.24
N PRO A 29 -19.27 0.47 -3.52
CA PRO A 29 -18.68 -0.84 -3.87
C PRO A 29 -17.22 -0.99 -3.40
N ALA A 30 -16.51 0.13 -3.20
CA ALA A 30 -15.10 0.10 -2.81
C ALA A 30 -14.87 -0.16 -1.32
N GLU A 31 -15.89 -0.05 -0.45
CA GLU A 31 -15.76 -0.21 1.01
C GLU A 31 -15.08 -1.52 1.39
N SER A 32 -15.45 -2.61 0.72
CA SER A 32 -14.88 -3.94 0.94
C SER A 32 -13.36 -4.03 0.70
N LEU A 33 -12.79 -3.13 -0.11
CA LEU A 33 -11.36 -3.08 -0.44
C LEU A 33 -10.51 -2.51 0.70
N PHE A 34 -11.14 -1.90 1.71
CA PHE A 34 -10.51 -1.29 2.87
C PHE A 34 -10.64 -2.15 4.15
N GLU A 35 -10.99 -3.42 3.98
CA GLU A 35 -11.14 -4.39 5.07
C GLU A 35 -10.05 -5.46 5.10
N GLU A 36 -9.81 -6.04 6.28
CA GLU A 36 -8.79 -7.08 6.48
C GLU A 36 -9.00 -8.33 5.61
N SER A 37 -10.26 -8.65 5.31
CA SER A 37 -10.63 -9.75 4.43
C SER A 37 -10.03 -9.58 3.03
N PHE A 38 -10.06 -8.37 2.47
CA PHE A 38 -9.48 -8.09 1.16
C PHE A 38 -7.95 -8.17 1.17
N TYR A 39 -7.30 -7.64 2.21
CA TYR A 39 -5.85 -7.76 2.37
C TYR A 39 -5.41 -9.23 2.53
N SER A 40 -6.20 -10.05 3.21
CA SER A 40 -5.96 -11.49 3.34
C SER A 40 -6.10 -12.24 2.00
N LEU A 41 -7.08 -11.85 1.17
CA LEU A 41 -7.23 -12.37 -0.19
C LEU A 41 -6.02 -12.02 -1.05
N MET A 42 -5.58 -10.76 -1.03
CA MET A 42 -4.37 -10.35 -1.75
C MET A 42 -3.14 -11.11 -1.28
N LYS A 43 -2.94 -11.26 0.04
CA LYS A 43 -1.83 -12.04 0.62
C LYS A 43 -1.82 -13.49 0.11
N THR A 44 -2.98 -14.10 -0.03
CA THR A 44 -3.13 -15.48 -0.52
C THR A 44 -2.84 -15.59 -2.02
N ALA A 45 -3.30 -14.62 -2.80
CA ALA A 45 -3.11 -14.58 -4.24
C ALA A 45 -1.67 -14.23 -4.66
N LEU A 46 -0.88 -13.63 -3.77
CA LEU A 46 0.52 -13.29 -4.02
C LEU A 46 1.44 -14.52 -4.04
N LYS A 47 2.40 -14.48 -4.95
CA LYS A 47 3.48 -15.46 -5.04
C LYS A 47 4.42 -15.38 -3.85
N ARG A 48 4.75 -16.54 -3.29
CA ARG A 48 5.74 -16.66 -2.21
C ARG A 48 7.16 -16.79 -2.78
N PRO A 49 8.18 -16.36 -2.02
CA PRO A 49 8.12 -15.61 -0.76
C PRO A 49 8.16 -14.08 -0.96
N TYR A 50 8.15 -13.57 -2.19
CA TYR A 50 8.54 -12.19 -2.49
C TYR A 50 7.41 -11.25 -2.93
N GLY A 51 6.17 -11.74 -3.04
CA GLY A 51 5.04 -10.96 -3.56
C GLY A 51 4.82 -9.62 -2.85
N ILE A 52 4.33 -8.62 -3.60
CA ILE A 52 4.13 -7.24 -3.15
C ILE A 52 2.71 -6.77 -3.44
N ILE A 53 2.10 -6.04 -2.51
CA ILE A 53 0.91 -5.23 -2.79
C ILE A 53 1.21 -3.73 -2.72
N CYS A 54 0.49 -2.95 -3.52
CA CYS A 54 0.40 -1.50 -3.39
C CYS A 54 -1.07 -1.09 -3.49
N CYS A 55 -1.63 -0.49 -2.45
CA CYS A 55 -3.02 -0.06 -2.40
C CYS A 55 -3.10 1.46 -2.22
N GLN A 56 -4.09 2.11 -2.85
CA GLN A 56 -4.50 3.45 -2.45
C GLN A 56 -4.72 3.46 -0.92
N GLY A 57 -4.22 4.49 -0.26
CA GLY A 57 -4.13 4.58 1.20
C GLY A 57 -4.59 5.91 1.76
N GLU A 58 -5.57 6.54 1.11
CA GLU A 58 -6.20 7.81 1.50
C GLU A 58 -5.26 9.01 1.67
N CYS A 59 -5.86 10.17 1.99
CA CYS A 59 -5.13 11.42 2.20
C CYS A 59 -4.74 11.60 3.68
N ILE A 60 -3.44 11.81 3.94
CA ILE A 60 -2.89 12.04 5.29
C ILE A 60 -3.48 13.23 6.04
N TRP A 61 -4.12 14.16 5.34
CA TRP A 61 -4.73 15.36 5.91
C TRP A 61 -6.20 15.20 6.28
N LEU A 62 -6.85 14.12 5.84
CA LEU A 62 -8.30 13.94 5.96
C LEU A 62 -8.68 12.79 6.87
N ASP A 63 -8.07 11.60 6.70
CA ASP A 63 -8.51 10.40 7.39
C ASP A 63 -7.36 9.59 8.01
N LEU A 64 -6.70 10.20 8.99
CA LEU A 64 -5.69 9.51 9.81
C LEU A 64 -6.22 8.26 10.55
N PRO A 65 -7.46 8.24 11.09
CA PRO A 65 -8.03 7.03 11.70
C PRO A 65 -8.09 5.84 10.73
N LEU A 66 -8.56 6.04 9.50
CA LEU A 66 -8.59 4.98 8.49
C LEU A 66 -7.18 4.52 8.11
N ILE A 67 -6.25 5.46 7.89
CA ILE A 67 -4.84 5.13 7.64
C ILE A 67 -4.27 4.28 8.79
N LYS A 68 -4.57 4.63 10.05
CA LYS A 68 -4.16 3.84 11.22
C LYS A 68 -4.73 2.42 11.19
N LYS A 69 -6.03 2.27 10.88
CA LYS A 69 -6.70 0.97 10.74
C LYS A 69 -5.99 0.11 9.68
N LEU A 70 -5.82 0.64 8.47
CA LEU A 70 -5.24 -0.10 7.35
C LEU A 70 -3.77 -0.46 7.57
N MET A 71 -2.99 0.44 8.20
CA MET A 71 -1.61 0.15 8.58
C MET A 71 -1.53 -0.95 9.64
N THR A 72 -2.49 -1.00 10.56
CA THR A 72 -2.58 -2.05 11.59
C THR A 72 -2.88 -3.41 10.94
N ILE A 73 -3.91 -3.47 10.08
CA ILE A 73 -4.27 -4.65 9.27
C ILE A 73 -3.06 -5.13 8.46
N SER A 74 -2.40 -4.21 7.77
CA SER A 74 -1.25 -4.52 6.92
C SER A 74 -0.10 -5.13 7.71
N ARG A 75 0.21 -4.58 8.90
CA ARG A 75 1.28 -5.11 9.78
C ARG A 75 0.91 -6.43 10.44
N HIS A 76 -0.37 -6.71 10.63
CA HIS A 76 -0.82 -8.02 11.08
C HIS A 76 -0.57 -9.09 10.01
N LEU A 77 -0.78 -8.73 8.74
CA LEU A 77 -0.73 -9.68 7.63
C LEU A 77 0.63 -9.80 6.95
N PHE A 78 1.43 -8.75 6.86
CA PHE A 78 2.66 -8.72 6.08
C PHE A 78 3.89 -8.41 6.95
N PRO A 79 5.03 -9.09 6.73
CA PRO A 79 6.23 -8.84 7.51
C PRO A 79 6.89 -7.49 7.18
N SER A 80 6.73 -6.99 5.95
CA SER A 80 7.25 -5.69 5.51
C SER A 80 6.11 -4.78 5.09
N VAL A 81 5.97 -3.61 5.73
CA VAL A 81 4.90 -2.64 5.48
C VAL A 81 5.45 -1.22 5.53
N ALA A 82 5.10 -0.41 4.53
CA ALA A 82 5.44 1.00 4.44
C ALA A 82 4.25 1.83 3.94
N TYR A 83 4.25 3.12 4.28
CA TYR A 83 3.28 4.09 3.78
C TYR A 83 4.03 5.16 2.99
N ALA A 84 3.59 5.41 1.78
CA ALA A 84 4.09 6.47 0.90
C ALA A 84 3.05 7.57 0.76
N ASN A 85 3.50 8.80 0.59
CA ASN A 85 2.66 9.95 0.25
C ASN A 85 3.19 10.62 -1.02
N VAL A 86 2.30 10.96 -1.94
CA VAL A 86 2.63 11.65 -3.20
C VAL A 86 1.84 12.94 -3.34
N SER A 87 2.35 13.87 -4.13
CA SER A 87 1.61 15.07 -4.51
C SER A 87 0.80 14.80 -5.78
N THR A 88 -0.51 15.03 -5.68
CA THR A 88 -1.44 14.90 -6.80
C THR A 88 -2.47 16.02 -6.69
N PRO A 89 -2.28 17.18 -7.38
CA PRO A 89 -3.03 18.40 -7.12
C PRO A 89 -4.55 18.31 -7.25
N THR A 90 -5.06 17.35 -8.03
CA THR A 90 -6.50 17.17 -8.27
C THR A 90 -7.18 16.30 -7.22
N TYR A 91 -6.44 15.62 -6.34
CA TYR A 91 -7.01 14.94 -5.19
C TYR A 91 -7.24 15.93 -4.03
N PRO A 92 -8.18 15.64 -3.11
CA PRO A 92 -8.38 16.43 -1.91
C PRO A 92 -7.07 16.68 -1.15
N CYS A 93 -6.83 17.94 -0.75
CA CYS A 93 -5.60 18.41 -0.11
C CYS A 93 -4.32 18.25 -0.95
N GLY A 94 -4.43 17.94 -2.25
CA GLY A 94 -3.32 17.89 -3.19
C GLY A 94 -2.35 16.72 -2.99
N THR A 95 -2.73 15.70 -2.23
CA THR A 95 -1.90 14.52 -1.94
C THR A 95 -2.70 13.23 -1.93
N LEU A 96 -2.02 12.12 -2.20
CA LEU A 96 -2.58 10.78 -2.06
C LEU A 96 -1.56 9.85 -1.39
N GLY A 97 -2.04 8.98 -0.51
CA GLY A 97 -1.25 7.97 0.15
C GLY A 97 -1.30 6.61 -0.53
N PHE A 98 -0.29 5.79 -0.28
CA PHE A 98 -0.23 4.40 -0.69
C PHE A 98 0.30 3.52 0.44
N ILE A 99 -0.36 2.38 0.63
CA ILE A 99 0.09 1.33 1.53
C ILE A 99 0.81 0.28 0.69
N VAL A 100 2.07 0.02 1.03
CA VAL A 100 2.92 -0.94 0.32
C VAL A 100 3.31 -2.05 1.28
N CYS A 101 3.03 -3.30 0.92
CA CYS A 101 3.36 -4.45 1.74
C CYS A 101 4.09 -5.52 0.93
N SER A 102 4.96 -6.29 1.58
CA SER A 102 5.64 -7.43 0.96
C SER A 102 5.60 -8.66 1.86
N LEU A 103 5.52 -9.83 1.22
CA LEU A 103 5.72 -11.14 1.87
C LEU A 103 7.18 -11.38 2.31
N ASN A 104 8.13 -10.60 1.79
CA ASN A 104 9.54 -10.71 2.14
C ASN A 104 9.87 -9.82 3.35
N GLU A 105 10.26 -10.42 4.47
CA GLU A 105 10.67 -9.72 5.70
C GLU A 105 11.88 -8.79 5.52
N ASN A 106 12.71 -9.04 4.51
CA ASN A 106 13.92 -8.27 4.22
C ASN A 106 13.70 -7.21 3.13
N ALA A 107 12.44 -7.00 2.70
CA ALA A 107 12.12 -6.03 1.66
C ALA A 107 12.38 -4.58 2.13
N LYS A 108 13.27 -3.88 1.41
CA LYS A 108 13.50 -2.44 1.60
C LYS A 108 12.54 -1.64 0.72
N LEU A 109 11.27 -1.57 1.10
CA LEU A 109 10.21 -0.94 0.30
C LEU A 109 10.48 0.54 -0.02
N THR A 110 11.26 1.24 0.80
CA THR A 110 11.61 2.66 0.63
C THR A 110 12.75 2.88 -0.37
N GLU A 111 13.39 1.83 -0.86
CA GLU A 111 14.52 1.90 -1.78
C GLU A 111 14.20 1.14 -3.07
N PRO A 112 14.23 1.80 -4.25
CA PRO A 112 14.03 1.11 -5.51
C PRO A 112 15.22 0.17 -5.77
N ILE A 113 14.92 -1.09 -6.11
CA ILE A 113 15.93 -2.13 -6.33
C ILE A 113 16.87 -1.76 -7.48
N ASN A 114 16.32 -1.22 -8.57
CA ASN A 114 17.09 -0.82 -9.74
C ASN A 114 16.97 0.69 -9.97
N LYS A 115 17.88 1.45 -9.34
CA LYS A 115 17.93 2.91 -9.46
C LYS A 115 18.14 3.36 -10.90
N LYS A 116 19.03 2.67 -11.63
CA LYS A 116 19.34 2.98 -13.02
C LYS A 116 18.11 2.81 -13.91
N LEU A 117 17.35 1.73 -13.72
CA LEU A 117 16.09 1.52 -14.44
C LEU A 117 15.09 2.62 -14.10
N ALA A 118 14.93 2.99 -12.82
CA ALA A 118 14.02 4.05 -12.43
C ALA A 118 14.31 5.38 -13.16
N ASP A 119 15.59 5.69 -13.40
CA ASP A 119 16.02 6.90 -14.10
C ASP A 119 15.98 6.74 -15.64
N GLU A 120 16.01 5.50 -16.15
CA GLU A 120 15.84 5.17 -17.57
C GLU A 120 14.36 5.11 -17.99
N LEU A 121 13.44 4.94 -17.04
CA LEU A 121 12.01 5.07 -17.29
C LEU A 121 11.73 6.54 -17.64
N ASN A 122 11.35 6.80 -18.90
CA ASN A 122 10.97 8.13 -19.38
C ASN A 122 9.62 8.60 -18.79
N THR A 123 9.55 8.75 -17.47
CA THR A 123 8.35 9.16 -16.73
C THR A 123 8.37 10.66 -16.45
N LYS A 124 7.20 11.23 -16.16
CA LYS A 124 7.04 12.64 -15.81
C LYS A 124 7.15 12.92 -14.30
N TYR A 125 7.21 11.89 -13.47
CA TYR A 125 7.12 12.05 -12.00
C TYR A 125 8.00 11.06 -11.24
N TYR A 126 7.90 9.77 -11.56
CA TYR A 126 8.65 8.74 -10.83
C TYR A 126 10.14 8.80 -11.18
N THR A 127 10.98 8.93 -10.14
CA THR A 127 12.43 8.77 -10.19
C THR A 127 12.87 7.98 -8.97
N ALA A 128 14.12 7.52 -8.93
CA ALA A 128 14.64 6.83 -7.74
C ALA A 128 14.58 7.71 -6.47
N ASP A 129 14.74 9.02 -6.62
CA ASP A 129 14.72 9.97 -5.50
C ASP A 129 13.30 10.31 -5.05
N ILE A 130 12.37 10.47 -6.00
CA ILE A 130 10.95 10.63 -5.67
C ILE A 130 10.42 9.40 -4.94
N HIS A 131 10.82 8.18 -5.35
CA HIS A 131 10.50 6.95 -4.63
C HIS A 131 10.88 7.06 -3.15
N ARG A 132 12.14 7.41 -2.84
CA ARG A 132 12.61 7.55 -1.45
C ARG A 132 11.85 8.63 -0.70
N ALA A 133 11.72 9.81 -1.31
CA ALA A 133 11.11 10.98 -0.71
C ALA A 133 9.64 10.73 -0.36
N SER A 134 8.92 9.94 -1.16
CA SER A 134 7.53 9.58 -0.86
C SER A 134 7.34 8.85 0.47
N PHE A 135 8.35 8.16 1.00
CA PHE A 135 8.29 7.53 2.34
C PHE A 135 8.75 8.44 3.48
N ALA A 136 9.21 9.66 3.19
CA ALA A 136 9.60 10.66 4.19
C ALA A 136 8.37 11.43 4.68
N LEU A 137 7.66 10.85 5.65
CA LEU A 137 6.37 11.37 6.11
C LEU A 137 6.49 12.48 7.18
N PRO A 138 5.51 13.41 7.24
CA PRO A 138 5.39 14.36 8.35
C PRO A 138 5.34 13.67 9.73
N ALA A 139 5.77 14.36 10.77
CA ALA A 139 5.91 13.78 12.11
C ALA A 139 4.60 13.16 12.65
N PHE A 140 3.45 13.81 12.42
CA PHE A 140 2.15 13.31 12.87
C PHE A 140 1.76 12.00 12.18
N VAL A 141 1.99 11.89 10.86
CA VAL A 141 1.74 10.66 10.10
C VAL A 141 2.69 9.54 10.53
N ARG A 142 3.97 9.86 10.76
CA ARG A 142 4.94 8.88 11.27
C ARG A 142 4.50 8.27 12.60
N HIS A 143 3.82 9.03 13.46
CA HIS A 143 3.32 8.52 14.73
C HIS A 143 2.22 7.47 14.48
N VAL A 144 1.25 7.82 13.64
CA VAL A 144 0.16 6.93 13.21
C VAL A 144 0.69 5.64 12.58
N CYS A 145 1.67 5.72 11.69
CA CYS A 145 2.22 4.56 11.00
C CYS A 145 3.14 3.68 11.88
N LYS A 146 3.66 4.18 13.00
CA LYS A 146 4.61 3.46 13.89
C LYS A 146 3.95 2.74 15.06
N GLU A 147 2.75 3.13 15.49
CA GLU A 147 2.08 2.50 16.63
C GLU A 147 1.72 1.04 16.32
N THR A 148 2.59 0.10 16.72
CA THR A 148 2.32 -1.35 16.69
C THR A 148 2.96 -2.05 17.88
N LYS A 149 2.65 -1.63 19.11
CA LYS A 149 2.86 -2.46 20.30
C LYS A 149 1.77 -2.22 21.34
N LYS A 150 0.68 -3.00 21.25
CA LYS A 150 -0.01 -3.68 22.36
C LYS A 150 -1.25 -4.42 21.84
N TYR A 151 -1.05 -5.65 21.38
CA TYR A 151 -2.04 -6.68 21.68
C TYR A 151 -1.60 -7.26 23.02
N ILE A 152 -2.27 -6.84 24.10
CA ILE A 152 -2.28 -7.59 25.34
C ILE A 152 -3.29 -8.71 25.09
N ASN A 153 -2.85 -9.95 25.36
CA ASN A 153 -3.66 -11.17 25.31
C ASN A 153 -5.02 -11.02 25.99
#